data_AF-A0A523EIZ8-F1
#
_entry.id   AF-A0A523EIZ8-F1
#
_cell.length_a   1.000
_cell.length_b   1.000
_cell.length_c   1.000
_cell.angle_alpha   90.00
_cell.angle_beta   90.00
_cell.angle_gamma   90.00
#
_symmetry.space_group_name_H-M   'P 1'
#
loop_
_entity.id
_entity.type
_entity.pdbx_description
1 polymer ?
#
loop_
_entity_poly.entity_id
_entity_poly.type
_entity_poly.pdbx_seq_one_letter_code
_entity_poly.pdbx_strand_id
1 'polypeptide(L)'
;MAYGQLDESEGVFRIIYEAKKGRGASTFQVKKNLPAIADSDYYLRAARAINLGIETLGRMQRSYNVAALPTARGEWFVYLYPAPTESGIWPLGGDVRYLASRDGSAVLETRKLHKTIIEFVTEPEEGGKAVAGAHTHILECIPEDTDVSGVMSRRPPTPEYIICDPFFYAIDEDGTVRFIGYSDEFWGDEED
;
A
#
# COMPACT_ATOMS: atom_id res chain seq x y z
N MET A 1 8.56 -8.08 12.07
CA MET A 1 7.12 -8.35 11.82
C MET A 1 6.68 -9.46 12.75
N ALA A 2 5.48 -9.37 13.31
CA ALA A 2 4.87 -10.43 14.10
C ALA A 2 3.67 -11.00 13.36
N TYR A 3 3.46 -12.30 13.47
CA TYR A 3 2.32 -13.02 12.92
C TYR A 3 1.66 -13.81 14.03
N GLY A 4 0.33 -13.78 14.06
CA GLY A 4 -0.44 -14.25 15.18
C GLY A 4 -1.93 -14.03 14.95
N GLN A 5 -2.69 -14.11 16.04
CA GLN A 5 -4.14 -13.94 16.01
C GLN A 5 -4.60 -13.20 17.27
N LEU A 6 -5.67 -12.42 17.13
CA LEU A 6 -6.42 -11.94 18.29
C LEU A 6 -7.04 -13.13 19.03
N ASP A 7 -7.17 -13.01 20.34
CA ASP A 7 -8.01 -13.92 21.12
C ASP A 7 -9.50 -13.59 20.94
N GLU A 8 -10.38 -14.44 21.46
CA GLU A 8 -11.84 -14.29 21.29
C GLU A 8 -12.38 -12.98 21.89
N SER A 9 -11.74 -12.45 22.93
CA SER A 9 -12.11 -11.17 23.56
C SER A 9 -11.55 -9.95 22.81
N GLU A 10 -10.73 -10.20 21.79
CA GLU A 10 -9.86 -9.23 21.13
C GLU A 10 -9.04 -8.39 22.09
N GLY A 11 -8.78 -8.87 23.32
CA GLY A 11 -8.01 -8.19 24.36
C GLY A 11 -6.52 -8.50 24.33
N VAL A 12 -6.11 -9.53 23.58
CA VAL A 12 -4.71 -9.97 23.47
C VAL A 12 -4.43 -10.44 22.05
N PHE A 13 -3.31 -9.99 21.48
CA PHE A 13 -2.75 -10.58 20.27
C PHE A 13 -1.73 -11.66 20.64
N ARG A 14 -1.94 -12.89 20.17
CA ARG A 14 -1.06 -14.03 20.40
C ARG A 14 -0.05 -14.15 19.27
N ILE A 15 1.18 -13.71 19.53
CA ILE A 15 2.30 -13.77 18.58
C ILE A 15 2.81 -15.21 18.49
N ILE A 16 2.62 -15.83 17.33
CA ILE A 16 3.05 -17.20 17.03
C ILE A 16 4.41 -17.19 16.32
N TYR A 17 4.63 -16.24 15.41
CA TYR A 17 5.89 -16.08 14.69
C TYR A 17 6.38 -14.64 14.74
N GLU A 18 7.69 -14.48 14.82
CA GLU A 18 8.38 -13.21 14.64
C GLU A 18 9.38 -13.35 13.50
N ALA A 19 9.25 -12.50 12.48
CA ALA A 19 10.22 -12.37 11.41
C ALA A 19 11.07 -11.11 11.62
N LYS A 20 12.38 -11.29 11.61
CA LYS A 20 13.37 -10.20 11.64
C LYS A 20 14.17 -10.22 10.34
N LYS A 21 14.49 -9.04 9.81
CA LYS A 21 15.35 -8.92 8.63
C LYS A 21 16.71 -9.55 8.94
N GLY A 22 17.15 -10.45 8.07
CA GLY A 22 18.45 -11.10 8.13
C GLY A 22 19.56 -10.20 7.59
N ARG A 23 20.73 -10.79 7.33
CA ARG A 23 21.91 -10.05 6.86
C ARG A 23 21.81 -9.55 5.41
N GLY A 24 20.97 -10.15 4.57
CA GLY A 24 20.68 -9.69 3.20
C GLY A 24 19.29 -9.06 3.05
N ALA A 25 19.12 -8.23 2.02
CA ALA A 25 17.88 -7.49 1.74
C ALA A 25 16.62 -8.37 1.62
N SER A 26 16.78 -9.61 1.15
CA SER A 26 15.73 -10.60 0.93
C SER A 26 15.74 -11.76 1.93
N THR A 27 16.56 -11.70 2.98
CA THR A 27 16.63 -12.78 3.98
C THR A 27 15.86 -12.41 5.23
N PHE A 28 15.13 -13.36 5.80
CA PHE A 28 14.42 -13.21 7.06
C PHE A 28 14.77 -14.36 8.01
N GLN A 29 14.98 -14.03 9.28
CA GLN A 29 15.04 -15.00 10.35
C GLN A 29 13.67 -15.06 11.00
N VAL A 30 13.07 -16.26 11.01
CA VAL A 30 11.76 -16.49 11.60
C VAL A 30 11.94 -17.27 12.90
N LYS A 31 11.43 -16.72 14.00
CA LYS A 31 11.33 -17.39 15.29
C LYS A 31 9.88 -17.82 15.51
N LYS A 32 9.67 -19.10 15.82
CA LYS A 32 8.38 -19.61 16.28
C LYS A 32 8.33 -19.54 17.82
N ASN A 33 7.23 -19.03 18.36
CA ASN A 33 6.98 -18.95 19.80
C ASN A 33 5.96 -20.03 20.21
N LEU A 34 6.41 -21.00 21.02
CA LEU A 34 5.57 -22.04 21.61
C LEU A 34 5.89 -22.14 23.12
N PRO A 35 4.99 -21.70 24.03
CA PRO A 35 3.67 -21.13 23.73
C PRO A 35 3.75 -19.76 23.02
N ALA A 36 2.64 -19.36 22.38
CA ALA A 36 2.54 -18.04 21.76
C ALA A 36 2.72 -16.93 22.81
N ILE A 37 3.37 -15.83 22.42
CA ILE A 37 3.59 -14.68 23.30
C ILE A 37 2.34 -13.80 23.27
N ALA A 38 1.82 -13.45 24.44
CA ALA A 38 0.73 -12.48 24.55
C ALA A 38 1.27 -11.06 24.40
N ASP A 39 0.67 -10.29 23.49
CA ASP A 39 0.84 -8.85 23.36
C ASP A 39 -0.50 -8.16 23.63
N SER A 40 -0.48 -7.18 24.52
CA SER A 40 -1.66 -6.37 24.87
C SER A 40 -1.44 -4.89 24.52
N ASP A 41 -0.51 -4.61 23.62
CA ASP A 41 -0.01 -3.27 23.35
C ASP A 41 0.09 -3.02 21.85
N TYR A 42 1.30 -2.94 21.29
CA TYR A 42 1.53 -2.55 19.91
C TYR A 42 0.84 -3.48 18.90
N TYR A 43 1.05 -4.79 19.00
CA TYR A 43 0.53 -5.74 18.02
C TYR A 43 -0.96 -5.97 18.20
N LEU A 44 -1.47 -5.87 19.43
CA LEU A 44 -2.91 -5.82 19.69
C LEU A 44 -3.57 -4.66 18.95
N ARG A 45 -3.07 -3.44 19.13
CA ARG A 45 -3.68 -2.24 18.52
C ARG A 45 -3.55 -2.25 17.00
N ALA A 46 -2.41 -2.71 16.47
CA ALA A 46 -2.23 -2.89 15.03
C ALA A 46 -3.20 -3.93 14.45
N ALA A 47 -3.36 -5.09 15.12
CA ALA A 47 -4.27 -6.14 14.66
C ALA A 47 -5.74 -5.70 14.69
N ARG A 48 -6.16 -4.99 15.75
CA ARG A 48 -7.50 -4.38 15.82
C ARG A 48 -7.73 -3.39 14.68
N ALA A 49 -6.77 -2.49 14.44
CA ALA A 49 -6.87 -1.51 13.35
C ALA A 49 -6.98 -2.19 11.97
N ILE A 50 -6.23 -3.28 11.75
CA ILE A 50 -6.31 -4.10 10.53
C ILE A 50 -7.71 -4.71 10.38
N ASN A 51 -8.21 -5.40 11.41
CA ASN A 51 -9.53 -6.03 11.39
C ASN A 51 -10.63 -5.00 11.13
N LEU A 52 -10.60 -3.88 11.86
CA LEU A 52 -11.51 -2.76 11.67
C LEU A 52 -11.48 -2.24 10.23
N GLY A 53 -10.29 -2.07 9.64
CA GLY A 53 -10.16 -1.62 8.26
C GLY A 53 -10.76 -2.61 7.25
N ILE A 54 -10.54 -3.91 7.45
CA ILE A 54 -11.11 -4.98 6.60
C ILE A 54 -12.63 -4.98 6.72
N GLU A 55 -13.17 -4.94 7.93
CA GLU A 55 -14.61 -4.91 8.19
C GLU A 55 -15.27 -3.65 7.61
N THR A 56 -14.63 -2.50 7.77
CA THR A 56 -15.13 -1.21 7.26
C THR A 56 -15.17 -1.20 5.74
N LEU A 57 -14.16 -1.78 5.08
CA LEU A 57 -14.13 -1.91 3.63
C LEU A 57 -15.25 -2.84 3.12
N GLY A 58 -15.62 -3.85 3.93
CA GLY A 58 -16.74 -4.73 3.67
C GLY A 58 -16.39 -5.85 2.68
N ARG A 59 -17.40 -6.35 1.97
CA ARG A 59 -17.25 -7.52 1.10
C ARG A 59 -16.41 -7.19 -0.12
N MET A 60 -15.25 -7.83 -0.22
CA MET A 60 -14.34 -7.71 -1.36
C MET A 60 -14.56 -8.83 -2.37
N GLN A 61 -14.53 -8.50 -3.66
CA GLN A 61 -14.56 -9.50 -4.75
C GLN A 61 -13.17 -10.08 -5.06
N ARG A 62 -12.11 -9.50 -4.47
CA ARG A 62 -10.71 -9.92 -4.63
C ARG A 62 -9.93 -9.77 -3.34
N SER A 63 -8.74 -10.36 -3.29
CA SER A 63 -7.79 -10.22 -2.18
C SER A 63 -7.19 -8.80 -2.13
N TYR A 64 -6.97 -8.31 -0.92
CA TYR A 64 -6.32 -7.03 -0.63
C TYR A 64 -5.10 -7.25 0.26
N ASN A 65 -4.04 -6.50 -0.01
CA ASN A 65 -2.96 -6.31 0.95
C ASN A 65 -3.41 -5.30 2.00
N VAL A 66 -2.96 -5.50 3.24
CA VAL A 66 -3.29 -4.61 4.36
C VAL A 66 -2.03 -4.25 5.13
N ALA A 67 -1.88 -2.97 5.46
CA ALA A 67 -0.79 -2.47 6.29
C ALA A 67 -1.34 -1.50 7.34
N ALA A 68 -0.88 -1.63 8.59
CA ALA A 68 -1.17 -0.69 9.66
C ALA A 68 0.13 -0.02 10.14
N LEU A 69 0.16 1.32 10.10
CA LEU A 69 1.30 2.13 10.45
C LEU A 69 0.90 3.13 11.55
N PRO A 70 1.63 3.19 12.68
CA PRO A 70 1.31 4.14 13.74
C PRO A 70 1.67 5.57 13.30
N THR A 71 0.83 6.53 13.65
CA THR A 71 1.12 7.97 13.50
C THR A 71 1.94 8.48 14.67
N ALA A 72 2.53 9.68 14.54
CA ALA A 72 3.20 10.35 15.66
C ALA A 72 2.28 10.61 16.87
N ARG A 73 0.96 10.63 16.66
CA ARG A 73 -0.05 10.78 17.72
C ARG A 73 -0.57 9.46 18.26
N GLY A 74 -0.04 8.32 17.79
CA GLY A 74 -0.41 6.97 18.21
C GLY A 74 -1.71 6.43 17.60
N GLU A 75 -2.35 7.18 16.69
CA GLU A 75 -3.42 6.67 15.82
C GLU A 75 -2.81 5.72 14.78
N TRP A 76 -3.62 5.08 13.94
CA TRP A 76 -3.13 4.15 12.93
C TRP A 76 -3.61 4.53 11.55
N PHE A 77 -2.68 4.71 10.61
CA PHE A 77 -3.03 4.63 9.20
C PHE A 77 -3.16 3.17 8.80
N VAL A 78 -4.33 2.78 8.30
CA VAL A 78 -4.62 1.44 7.80
C VAL A 78 -4.85 1.54 6.29
N TYR A 79 -3.91 1.00 5.53
CA TYR A 79 -3.96 0.95 4.08
C TYR A 79 -4.54 -0.39 3.65
N LEU A 80 -5.54 -0.36 2.78
CA LEU A 80 -6.04 -1.53 2.07
C LEU A 80 -5.95 -1.25 0.59
N TYR A 81 -5.20 -2.08 -0.14
CA TYR A 81 -5.01 -1.96 -1.58
C TYR A 81 -5.06 -3.33 -2.24
N PRO A 82 -5.51 -3.46 -3.50
CA PRO A 82 -5.65 -4.75 -4.14
C PRO A 82 -4.36 -5.56 -4.15
N ALA A 83 -4.48 -6.86 -3.88
CA ALA A 83 -3.35 -7.77 -3.98
C ALA A 83 -3.17 -8.25 -5.43
N PRO A 84 -1.93 -8.30 -5.94
CA PRO A 84 -1.63 -9.04 -7.16
C PRO A 84 -1.87 -10.52 -6.91
N THR A 85 -2.70 -11.17 -7.74
CA THR A 85 -3.04 -12.59 -7.63
C THR A 85 -2.31 -13.44 -8.67
N GLU A 86 -1.74 -12.80 -9.69
CA GLU A 86 -1.03 -13.43 -10.79
C GLU A 86 0.34 -12.76 -10.98
N SER A 87 1.35 -13.55 -11.34
CA SER A 87 2.69 -13.03 -11.57
C SER A 87 2.70 -12.09 -12.77
N GLY A 88 3.33 -10.94 -12.65
CA GLY A 88 3.44 -9.94 -13.74
C GLY A 88 2.20 -9.07 -13.95
N ILE A 89 1.09 -9.35 -13.24
CA ILE A 89 -0.12 -8.53 -13.25
C ILE A 89 -0.19 -7.71 -11.96
N TRP A 90 -0.20 -6.38 -12.11
CA TRP A 90 -0.20 -5.46 -11.00
C TRP A 90 -1.51 -4.66 -10.98
N PRO A 91 -2.31 -4.76 -9.91
CA PRO A 91 -3.48 -3.93 -9.77
C PRO A 91 -3.11 -2.52 -9.28
N LEU A 92 -3.79 -1.51 -9.79
CA LEU A 92 -3.73 -0.13 -9.33
C LEU A 92 -5.13 0.38 -8.99
N GLY A 93 -5.19 1.16 -7.94
CA GLY A 93 -6.38 1.82 -7.45
C GLY A 93 -7.36 0.93 -6.69
N GLY A 94 -8.58 1.43 -6.44
CA GLY A 94 -9.53 0.80 -5.51
C GLY A 94 -9.03 0.75 -4.06
N ASP A 95 -7.97 1.49 -3.76
CA ASP A 95 -7.33 1.51 -2.46
C ASP A 95 -7.92 2.60 -1.56
N VAL A 96 -7.81 2.33 -0.26
CA VAL A 96 -8.35 3.18 0.80
C VAL A 96 -7.35 3.26 1.94
N ARG A 97 -7.30 4.43 2.57
CA ARG A 97 -6.64 4.65 3.84
C ARG A 97 -7.68 5.03 4.88
N TYR A 98 -7.69 4.29 5.99
CA TYR A 98 -8.42 4.68 7.19
C TYR A 98 -7.44 5.28 8.20
N LEU A 99 -7.88 6.32 8.92
CA LEU A 99 -7.25 6.71 10.18
C LEU A 99 -8.04 6.04 11.30
N ALA A 100 -7.47 5.05 11.96
CA ALA A 100 -8.08 4.40 13.11
C ALA A 100 -7.63 5.05 14.43
N SER A 101 -8.48 4.99 15.44
CA SER A 101 -8.21 5.44 16.81
C SER A 101 -6.98 4.77 17.39
N ARG A 102 -6.41 5.36 18.45
CA ARG A 102 -5.17 4.88 19.05
C ARG A 102 -5.21 3.40 19.43
N ASP A 103 -6.34 2.95 19.96
CA ASP A 103 -6.62 1.57 20.36
C ASP A 103 -7.08 0.64 19.23
N GLY A 104 -7.23 1.17 18.01
CA GLY A 104 -7.59 0.44 16.81
C GLY A 104 -9.08 0.06 16.73
N SER A 105 -9.96 0.65 17.55
CA SER A 105 -11.36 0.23 17.66
C SER A 105 -12.37 1.11 16.91
N ALA A 106 -11.97 2.27 16.38
CA ALA A 106 -12.86 3.17 15.66
C ALA A 106 -12.17 3.82 14.46
N VAL A 107 -12.91 3.99 13.36
CA VAL A 107 -12.46 4.76 12.19
C VAL A 107 -12.74 6.24 12.46
N LEU A 108 -11.70 7.05 12.42
CA LEU A 108 -11.74 8.50 12.59
C LEU A 108 -11.83 9.24 11.26
N GLU A 109 -11.23 8.69 10.21
CA GLU A 109 -11.23 9.26 8.86
C GLU A 109 -11.16 8.14 7.81
N THR A 110 -11.81 8.37 6.67
CA THR A 110 -11.75 7.51 5.49
C THR A 110 -11.31 8.33 4.29
N ARG A 111 -10.27 7.88 3.60
CA ARG A 111 -9.79 8.48 2.36
C ARG A 111 -9.66 7.40 1.28
N LYS A 112 -10.37 7.56 0.17
CA LYS A 112 -10.07 6.81 -1.07
C LYS A 112 -8.87 7.49 -1.73
N LEU A 113 -7.87 6.72 -2.14
CA LEU A 113 -6.65 7.28 -2.72
C LEU A 113 -6.80 7.37 -4.26
N HIS A 114 -7.25 6.27 -4.86
CA HIS A 114 -7.52 6.20 -6.30
C HIS A 114 -8.99 5.95 -6.64
N LYS A 115 -9.28 5.97 -7.94
CA LYS A 115 -10.57 5.59 -8.53
C LYS A 115 -10.79 4.06 -8.39
N THR A 116 -11.39 3.41 -9.39
CA THR A 116 -11.65 1.97 -9.39
C THR A 116 -10.36 1.15 -9.49
N ILE A 117 -10.45 -0.18 -9.64
CA ILE A 117 -9.25 -0.98 -9.88
C ILE A 117 -9.01 -1.06 -11.39
N ILE A 118 -7.75 -0.91 -11.80
CA ILE A 118 -7.24 -1.29 -13.12
C ILE A 118 -6.11 -2.31 -12.93
N GLU A 119 -5.85 -3.14 -13.94
CA GLU A 119 -4.73 -4.07 -13.93
C GLU A 119 -3.83 -3.78 -15.12
N PHE A 120 -2.52 -3.80 -14.89
CA PHE A 120 -1.53 -3.60 -15.92
C PHE A 120 -0.49 -4.72 -15.90
N VAL A 121 0.02 -5.04 -17.09
CA VAL A 121 1.08 -6.02 -17.29
C VAL A 121 2.40 -5.26 -17.39
N THR A 122 3.38 -5.64 -16.58
CA THR A 122 4.70 -4.96 -16.55
C THR A 122 5.71 -5.51 -17.56
N GLU A 123 5.41 -6.64 -18.19
CA GLU A 123 6.25 -7.27 -19.21
C GLU A 123 5.66 -7.05 -20.61
N PRO A 124 6.34 -6.31 -21.51
CA PRO A 124 5.92 -6.14 -22.89
C PRO A 124 5.88 -7.47 -23.65
N GLU A 125 4.88 -7.66 -24.51
CA GLU A 125 4.66 -8.93 -25.26
C GLU A 125 5.81 -9.31 -26.21
N GLU A 126 6.60 -8.34 -26.70
CA GLU A 126 7.65 -8.54 -27.70
C GLU A 126 9.09 -8.45 -27.15
N GLY A 127 9.31 -8.86 -25.90
CA GLY A 127 10.67 -8.88 -25.30
C GLY A 127 11.27 -7.48 -25.08
N GLY A 128 10.47 -6.43 -25.21
CA GLY A 128 10.81 -5.08 -24.79
C GLY A 128 10.92 -4.99 -23.27
N LYS A 129 11.55 -3.93 -22.77
CA LYS A 129 11.59 -3.61 -21.33
C LYS A 129 10.69 -2.40 -21.08
N ALA A 130 9.72 -2.53 -20.17
CA ALA A 130 9.00 -1.36 -19.68
C ALA A 130 9.99 -0.39 -19.02
N VAL A 131 10.02 0.86 -19.49
CA VAL A 131 10.94 1.90 -18.99
C VAL A 131 10.26 2.88 -18.05
N ALA A 132 8.93 2.97 -18.09
CA ALA A 132 8.09 3.73 -17.17
C ALA A 132 6.64 3.25 -17.27
N GLY A 133 5.87 3.43 -16.19
CA GLY A 133 4.41 3.43 -16.20
C GLY A 133 3.88 4.87 -16.11
N ALA A 134 2.61 5.09 -16.48
CA ALA A 134 1.94 6.37 -16.29
C ALA A 134 0.45 6.17 -16.02
N HIS A 135 -0.13 6.99 -15.13
CA HIS A 135 -1.58 6.98 -14.92
C HIS A 135 -2.15 8.33 -14.50
N THR A 136 -3.45 8.51 -14.75
CA THR A 136 -4.31 9.65 -14.34
C THR A 136 -5.42 9.20 -13.38
N HIS A 137 -5.26 8.00 -12.83
CA HIS A 137 -6.24 7.24 -12.04
C HIS A 137 -6.35 7.63 -10.56
N ILE A 138 -5.89 8.82 -10.22
CA ILE A 138 -5.93 9.43 -8.88
C ILE A 138 -7.24 10.20 -8.64
N LEU A 139 -7.55 10.49 -7.37
CA LEU A 139 -8.71 11.32 -6.98
C LEU A 139 -8.34 12.76 -6.67
N GLU A 140 -7.19 12.97 -6.03
CA GLU A 140 -6.60 14.29 -5.79
C GLU A 140 -5.35 14.43 -6.65
N CYS A 141 -5.02 15.66 -7.09
CA CYS A 141 -3.91 15.91 -8.00
C CYS A 141 -2.55 15.92 -7.27
N ILE A 142 -2.27 14.83 -6.55
CA ILE A 142 -1.03 14.56 -5.81
C ILE A 142 -0.74 13.05 -5.89
N PRO A 143 0.54 12.63 -5.92
CA PRO A 143 0.90 11.22 -5.78
C PRO A 143 0.44 10.66 -4.44
N GLU A 144 -0.09 9.43 -4.45
CA GLU A 144 -0.59 8.75 -3.25
C GLU A 144 0.49 7.82 -2.67
N ASP A 145 0.39 7.55 -1.36
CA ASP A 145 1.34 6.68 -0.66
C ASP A 145 1.44 5.28 -1.31
N THR A 146 0.33 4.80 -1.88
CA THR A 146 0.23 3.51 -2.56
C THR A 146 0.89 3.51 -3.94
N ASP A 147 1.04 4.66 -4.61
CA ASP A 147 1.84 4.78 -5.83
C ASP A 147 3.31 4.51 -5.54
N VAL A 148 3.83 5.17 -4.50
CA VAL A 148 5.21 5.00 -4.03
C VAL A 148 5.46 3.55 -3.64
N SER A 149 4.55 2.97 -2.84
CA SER A 149 4.63 1.56 -2.45
C SER A 149 4.59 0.62 -3.67
N GLY A 150 3.75 0.91 -4.66
CA GLY A 150 3.63 0.15 -5.90
C GLY A 150 4.94 0.12 -6.68
N VAL A 151 5.55 1.29 -6.91
CA VAL A 151 6.83 1.45 -7.61
C VAL A 151 7.95 0.66 -6.92
N MET A 152 8.07 0.76 -5.59
CA MET A 152 9.13 0.09 -4.84
C MET A 152 8.94 -1.44 -4.78
N SER A 153 7.68 -1.90 -4.86
CA SER A 153 7.32 -3.32 -4.70
C SER A 153 7.30 -4.09 -6.01
N ARG A 154 6.98 -3.44 -7.14
CA ARG A 154 6.81 -4.13 -8.42
C ARG A 154 8.08 -4.78 -8.93
N ARG A 155 7.91 -5.86 -9.67
CA ARG A 155 8.99 -6.62 -10.31
C ARG A 155 8.63 -6.84 -11.78
N PRO A 156 9.49 -6.40 -12.72
CA PRO A 156 10.73 -5.65 -12.52
C PRO A 156 10.50 -4.24 -11.93
N PRO A 157 11.50 -3.62 -11.26
CA PRO A 157 11.45 -2.21 -10.92
C PRO A 157 11.23 -1.38 -12.19
N THR A 158 10.36 -0.39 -12.09
CA THR A 158 10.02 0.54 -13.16
C THR A 158 9.60 1.84 -12.47
N PRO A 159 9.93 3.03 -12.98
CA PRO A 159 9.44 4.31 -12.45
C PRO A 159 8.01 4.62 -12.92
N GLU A 160 7.28 5.49 -12.21
CA GLU A 160 5.90 5.84 -12.53
C GLU A 160 5.68 7.33 -12.67
N TYR A 161 4.84 7.71 -13.63
CA TYR A 161 4.41 9.06 -13.91
C TYR A 161 2.97 9.27 -13.46
N ILE A 162 2.74 10.26 -12.61
CA ILE A 162 1.41 10.64 -12.14
C ILE A 162 1.01 11.92 -12.85
N ILE A 163 -0.01 11.83 -13.70
CA ILE A 163 -0.46 12.93 -14.54
C ILE A 163 -1.84 13.36 -14.05
N CYS A 164 -1.99 14.64 -13.71
CA CYS A 164 -3.28 15.21 -13.37
C CYS A 164 -3.27 16.69 -13.74
N ASP A 165 -4.36 17.24 -14.25
CA ASP A 165 -4.33 18.65 -14.64
C ASP A 165 -4.31 19.55 -13.38
N PRO A 166 -3.35 20.50 -13.23
CA PRO A 166 -2.30 20.89 -14.17
C PRO A 166 -0.89 20.35 -13.83
N PHE A 167 -0.74 19.39 -12.93
CA PHE A 167 0.55 18.92 -12.43
C PHE A 167 1.03 17.59 -13.03
N PHE A 168 2.35 17.51 -13.22
CA PHE A 168 3.02 16.28 -13.61
C PHE A 168 4.07 15.88 -12.56
N TYR A 169 3.97 14.65 -12.04
CA TYR A 169 4.93 14.08 -11.09
C TYR A 169 5.58 12.80 -11.63
N ALA A 170 6.78 12.51 -11.13
CA ALA A 170 7.45 11.22 -11.30
C ALA A 170 7.76 10.59 -9.95
N ILE A 171 7.72 9.27 -9.91
CA ILE A 171 8.12 8.42 -8.80
C ILE A 171 9.24 7.52 -9.30
N ASP A 172 10.45 7.74 -8.78
CA ASP A 172 11.63 6.96 -9.12
C ASP A 172 11.61 5.58 -8.42
N GLU A 173 12.41 4.62 -8.89
CA GLU A 173 12.40 3.23 -8.38
C GLU A 173 12.72 3.10 -6.88
N ASP A 174 13.34 4.11 -6.28
CA ASP A 174 13.64 4.19 -4.84
C ASP A 174 12.52 4.82 -4.01
N GLY A 175 11.43 5.24 -4.65
CA GLY A 175 10.28 5.90 -4.04
C GLY A 175 10.39 7.43 -3.97
N THR A 176 11.44 8.04 -4.51
CA THR A 176 11.55 9.51 -4.57
C THR A 176 10.47 10.10 -5.46
N VAL A 177 9.70 11.05 -4.92
CA VAL A 177 8.67 11.79 -5.67
C VAL A 177 9.27 13.12 -6.15
N ARG A 178 9.12 13.41 -7.44
CA ARG A 178 9.57 14.66 -8.07
C ARG A 178 8.42 15.36 -8.77
N PHE A 179 8.29 16.66 -8.54
CA PHE A 179 7.50 17.52 -9.41
C PHE A 179 8.26 17.75 -10.71
N ILE A 180 7.62 17.44 -11.84
CA ILE A 180 8.23 17.49 -13.17
C ILE A 180 7.90 18.81 -13.86
N GLY A 181 6.68 19.30 -13.72
CA GLY A 181 6.22 20.54 -14.33
C GLY A 181 4.71 20.58 -14.46
N TYR A 182 4.23 21.49 -15.28
CA TYR A 182 2.81 21.62 -15.56
C TYR A 182 2.42 20.81 -16.80
N SER A 183 1.23 20.21 -16.84
CA SER A 183 0.83 19.32 -17.94
C SER A 183 0.78 20.04 -19.30
N ASP A 184 0.45 21.33 -19.33
CA ASP A 184 0.48 22.16 -20.53
C ASP A 184 1.89 22.39 -21.10
N GLU A 185 2.95 22.28 -20.30
CA GLU A 185 4.33 22.35 -20.80
C GLU A 185 4.72 21.10 -21.60
N PHE A 186 4.02 19.98 -21.41
CA PHE A 186 4.27 18.70 -22.09
C PHE A 186 3.26 18.39 -23.20
N TRP A 187 2.05 18.94 -23.09
CA TRP A 187 0.93 18.69 -24.00
C TRP A 187 0.44 19.96 -24.72
N GLY A 188 1.11 21.10 -24.54
CA GLY A 188 0.74 22.38 -25.12
C GLY A 188 0.68 22.34 -26.65
N ASP A 189 -0.41 22.87 -27.17
CA ASP A 189 -0.84 22.76 -28.57
C ASP A 189 0.27 23.08 -29.58
N GLU A 190 0.46 22.19 -30.57
CA GLU A 190 0.85 22.63 -31.91
C GLU A 190 -0.31 23.50 -32.43
N GLU A 191 -0.25 24.82 -32.19
CA GLU A 191 -1.06 25.75 -32.97
C GLU A 191 -0.51 25.79 -34.40
N ASP A 192 -1.27 25.22 -35.34
CA ASP A 192 -1.14 25.32 -36.80
C ASP A 192 -1.05 26.77 -37.32
#